data_AF-E3JXT7-F1
#
_entry.id   AF-E3JXT7-F1
#
_cell.length_a   1.000
_cell.length_b   1.000
_cell.length_c   1.000
_cell.angle_alpha   90.00
_cell.angle_beta   90.00
_cell.angle_gamma   90.00
#
_symmetry.space_group_name_H-M   'P 1'
#
loop_
_entity.id
_entity.type
_entity.pdbx_description
1 polymer ?
#
loop_
_entity_poly.entity_id
_entity_poly.type
_entity_poly.pdbx_seq_one_letter_code
_entity_poly.pdbx_strand_id
1 'polypeptide(L)'
;MSTLKKFSHPMLTRTIADIFEHLEQLIAAGSTYGQMYYSTSVPFLDSCTKEEKNLLIKLCGYGSAATGLVDSHLYSISGKLIAPNSKSTPVLHFDTDTVIELGLTANIPTSMADRTSVVGLGIVVSKKEVTDPESSTSSKNLVVILQHTDYDPVVKAQVQFKTQYIIGGRKNLANTFGLFQLGREILISGHITGYEHHQFMWIVTAISVSVTVGHQPINSQALINTQVSDTKPRRPGLITVGEDLSQPQSECSVEAQVLASSSCTLEGADADPVQNQGAKLGTSNNYYDSVASTSGKKRTKKEILADAKRARLNISSA
;
A
#
# COMPACT_ATOMS: atom_id res chain seq x y z
N MET A 1 26.44 -4.78 24.45
CA MET A 1 25.04 -5.00 24.05
C MET A 1 24.98 -4.96 22.53
N SER A 2 24.56 -6.02 21.85
CA SER A 2 24.51 -6.01 20.38
C SER A 2 23.37 -5.10 19.93
N THR A 3 23.73 -3.94 19.35
CA THR A 3 22.83 -3.07 18.62
C THR A 3 22.42 -3.77 17.33
N LEU A 4 21.52 -4.75 17.41
CA LEU A 4 20.90 -5.31 16.22
C LEU A 4 20.11 -4.17 15.57
N LYS A 5 20.62 -3.63 14.47
CA LYS A 5 19.90 -2.63 13.67
C LYS A 5 18.57 -3.28 13.27
N LYS A 6 17.46 -2.76 13.80
CA LYS A 6 16.12 -3.16 13.38
C LYS A 6 15.85 -2.51 12.04
N PHE A 7 16.12 -3.23 10.96
CA PHE A 7 15.78 -2.78 9.62
C PHE A 7 14.27 -2.91 9.40
N SER A 8 13.67 -1.93 8.72
CA SER A 8 12.29 -1.99 8.25
C SER A 8 12.27 -1.66 6.76
N HIS A 9 11.71 -2.57 5.99
CA HIS A 9 11.55 -2.56 4.55
C HIS A 9 10.08 -2.91 4.27
N PRO A 10 9.15 -1.96 4.44
CA PRO A 10 7.71 -2.22 4.38
C PRO A 10 7.23 -2.44 2.95
N MET A 11 6.07 -3.10 2.85
CA MET A 11 5.27 -3.15 1.63
C MET A 11 3.96 -2.39 1.89
N LEU A 12 3.91 -1.16 1.40
CA LEU A 12 2.72 -0.32 1.48
C LEU A 12 1.78 -0.67 0.34
N THR A 13 0.48 -0.75 0.64
CA THR A 13 -0.54 -1.18 -0.31
C THR A 13 -1.73 -0.24 -0.25
N ARG A 14 -2.27 0.09 -1.41
CA ARG A 14 -3.55 0.77 -1.56
C ARG A 14 -4.47 -0.07 -2.44
N THR A 15 -5.66 -0.36 -1.96
CA THR A 15 -6.63 -1.21 -2.65
C THR A 15 -8.06 -0.72 -2.47
N ILE A 16 -8.95 -1.23 -3.32
CA ILE A 16 -10.39 -1.18 -3.11
C ILE A 16 -10.79 -2.49 -2.45
N ALA A 17 -11.18 -2.43 -1.18
CA ALA A 17 -11.56 -3.60 -0.41
C ALA A 17 -13.07 -3.79 -0.43
N ASP A 18 -13.50 -4.96 -0.91
CA ASP A 18 -14.87 -5.45 -0.75
C ASP A 18 -14.98 -6.24 0.55
N ILE A 19 -15.73 -5.72 1.51
CA ILE A 19 -15.89 -6.34 2.82
C ILE A 19 -17.06 -7.32 2.74
N PHE A 20 -16.78 -8.61 2.85
CA PHE A 20 -17.81 -9.65 2.76
C PHE A 20 -17.99 -10.45 4.05
N GLU A 21 -17.16 -10.21 5.06
CA GLU A 21 -17.29 -10.83 6.38
C GLU A 21 -16.57 -10.01 7.46
N HIS A 22 -17.29 -9.70 8.53
CA HIS A 22 -16.73 -9.20 9.78
C HIS A 22 -16.17 -10.35 10.60
N LEU A 23 -14.91 -10.22 11.04
CA LEU A 23 -14.25 -11.20 11.91
C LEU A 23 -14.30 -10.76 13.38
N GLU A 24 -13.47 -11.38 14.22
CA GLU A 24 -13.37 -11.04 15.65
C GLU A 24 -13.00 -9.56 15.86
N GLN A 25 -13.50 -8.97 16.95
CA GLN A 25 -13.08 -7.65 17.42
C GLN A 25 -12.37 -7.82 18.76
N LEU A 26 -11.12 -7.32 18.85
CA LEU A 26 -10.32 -7.35 20.06
C LEU A 26 -10.40 -5.98 20.75
N ILE A 27 -11.49 -5.75 21.46
CA ILE A 27 -11.73 -4.56 22.28
C ILE A 27 -11.68 -4.97 23.75
N ALA A 28 -10.76 -4.38 24.51
CA ALA A 28 -10.63 -4.65 25.94
C ALA A 28 -11.88 -4.18 26.71
N ALA A 29 -12.25 -4.89 27.77
CA ALA A 29 -13.38 -4.50 28.62
C ALA A 29 -13.20 -3.07 29.15
N GLY A 30 -14.20 -2.21 28.93
CA GLY A 30 -14.16 -0.79 29.30
C GLY A 30 -13.46 0.13 28.28
N SER A 31 -12.92 -0.41 27.18
CA SER A 31 -12.41 0.38 26.06
C SER A 31 -13.48 0.56 24.98
N THR A 32 -13.47 1.71 24.31
CA THR A 32 -14.26 1.96 23.10
C THR A 32 -13.45 1.72 21.82
N TYR A 33 -12.13 1.51 21.94
CA TYR A 33 -11.19 1.29 20.85
C TYR A 33 -10.50 -0.08 20.96
N GLY A 34 -10.24 -0.69 19.81
CA GLY A 34 -9.52 -1.95 19.73
C GLY A 34 -9.18 -2.34 18.30
N GLN A 35 -8.71 -3.58 18.13
CA GLN A 35 -8.40 -4.12 16.82
C GLN A 35 -9.65 -4.74 16.20
N MET A 36 -9.95 -4.38 14.96
CA MET A 36 -11.06 -4.91 14.19
C MET A 36 -10.53 -5.65 12.98
N TYR A 37 -11.12 -6.81 12.70
CA TYR A 37 -10.70 -7.69 11.62
C TYR A 37 -11.83 -7.90 10.62
N TYR A 38 -11.46 -7.92 9.33
CA TYR A 38 -12.41 -8.12 8.24
C TYR A 38 -11.80 -9.06 7.19
N SER A 39 -12.64 -9.84 6.52
CA SER A 39 -12.24 -10.57 5.32
C SER A 39 -12.51 -9.73 4.08
N THR A 40 -11.51 -9.65 3.21
CA THR A 40 -11.64 -9.09 1.86
C THR A 40 -10.77 -9.91 0.90
N SER A 41 -10.72 -9.54 -0.37
CA SER A 41 -9.86 -10.19 -1.35
C SER A 41 -9.13 -9.19 -2.22
N VAL A 42 -7.98 -9.62 -2.74
CA VAL A 42 -7.27 -8.91 -3.81
C VAL A 42 -7.55 -9.66 -5.11
N PRO A 43 -8.31 -9.05 -6.04
CA PRO A 43 -8.53 -9.61 -7.36
C PRO A 43 -7.33 -9.40 -8.28
N PHE A 44 -7.02 -10.40 -9.10
CA PHE A 44 -6.04 -10.34 -10.18
C PHE A 44 -6.44 -11.24 -11.34
N LEU A 45 -5.89 -11.00 -12.53
CA LEU A 45 -6.09 -11.88 -13.67
C LEU A 45 -5.07 -13.02 -13.66
N ASP A 46 -5.55 -14.27 -13.76
CA ASP A 46 -4.65 -15.41 -13.89
C ASP A 46 -3.87 -15.33 -15.20
N SER A 47 -2.54 -15.43 -15.13
CA SER A 47 -1.69 -15.30 -16.30
C SER A 47 -1.96 -16.36 -17.38
N CYS A 48 -2.43 -17.55 -16.98
CA CYS A 48 -2.66 -18.68 -17.87
C CYS A 48 -4.11 -18.74 -18.37
N THR A 49 -5.10 -18.66 -17.48
CA THR A 49 -6.52 -18.78 -17.86
C THR A 49 -7.14 -17.46 -18.29
N LYS A 50 -6.52 -16.32 -17.97
CA LYS A 50 -7.07 -14.96 -18.14
C LYS A 50 -8.39 -14.71 -17.39
N GLU A 51 -8.73 -15.60 -16.47
CA GLU A 51 -9.90 -15.44 -15.60
C GLU A 51 -9.53 -14.65 -14.35
N GLU A 52 -10.49 -13.89 -13.83
CA GLU A 52 -10.32 -13.19 -12.56
C GLU A 52 -10.27 -14.19 -11.39
N LYS A 53 -9.21 -14.10 -10.59
CA LYS A 53 -9.06 -14.82 -9.33
C LYS A 53 -9.02 -13.83 -8.19
N ASN A 54 -9.63 -14.22 -7.07
CA ASN A 54 -9.70 -13.44 -5.85
C ASN A 54 -8.94 -14.20 -4.75
N LEU A 55 -7.86 -13.62 -4.23
CA LEU A 55 -7.15 -14.21 -3.10
C LEU A 55 -7.56 -13.49 -1.81
N LEU A 56 -8.03 -14.29 -0.86
CA LEU A 56 -8.44 -13.85 0.47
C LEU A 56 -7.26 -13.16 1.19
N ILE A 57 -7.53 -11.98 1.76
CA ILE A 57 -6.67 -11.30 2.72
C ILE A 57 -7.52 -10.87 3.93
N LYS A 58 -6.85 -10.65 5.06
CA LYS A 58 -7.49 -10.04 6.24
C LYS A 58 -7.14 -8.57 6.29
N LEU A 59 -8.11 -7.73 6.61
CA LEU A 59 -7.86 -6.36 7.03
C LEU A 59 -7.75 -6.32 8.55
N CYS A 60 -6.85 -5.51 9.05
CA CYS A 60 -6.69 -5.24 10.47
C CYS A 60 -6.56 -3.73 10.68
N GLY A 61 -7.55 -3.14 11.35
CA GLY A 61 -7.56 -1.71 11.69
C GLY A 61 -7.63 -1.53 13.20
N TYR A 62 -7.09 -0.42 13.70
CA TYR A 62 -7.29 -0.01 15.10
C TYR A 62 -8.27 1.16 15.11
N GLY A 63 -9.40 1.01 15.79
CA GLY A 63 -10.44 2.02 15.79
C GLY A 63 -11.55 1.72 16.79
N SER A 64 -12.60 2.53 16.76
CA SER A 64 -13.80 2.27 17.55
C SER A 64 -14.74 1.32 16.82
N ALA A 65 -15.48 0.48 17.56
CA ALA A 65 -16.54 -0.35 17.00
C ALA A 65 -17.59 0.48 16.23
N ALA A 66 -17.81 1.74 16.64
CA ALA A 66 -18.77 2.64 15.99
C ALA A 66 -18.34 3.08 14.58
N THR A 67 -17.03 3.06 14.29
CA THR A 67 -16.46 3.44 12.99
C THR A 67 -15.95 2.22 12.22
N GLY A 68 -16.46 1.03 12.56
CA GLY A 68 -16.11 -0.21 11.88
C GLY A 68 -16.59 -0.23 10.43
N LEU A 69 -15.87 -0.98 9.59
CA LEU A 69 -16.28 -1.22 8.21
C LEU A 69 -17.53 -2.11 8.16
N VAL A 70 -18.37 -1.88 7.16
CA VAL A 70 -19.66 -2.55 6.99
C VAL A 70 -19.57 -3.57 5.85
N ASP A 71 -20.22 -4.72 6.02
CA ASP A 71 -20.31 -5.74 4.99
C ASP A 71 -21.04 -5.24 3.73
N SER A 72 -20.72 -5.82 2.57
CA SER A 72 -21.24 -5.47 1.24
C SER A 72 -20.98 -4.02 0.80
N HIS A 73 -19.97 -3.38 1.38
CA HIS A 73 -19.48 -2.06 0.98
C HIS A 73 -18.05 -2.14 0.46
N LEU A 74 -17.77 -1.26 -0.50
CA LEU A 74 -16.43 -1.03 -1.03
C LEU A 74 -15.77 0.13 -0.30
N TYR A 75 -14.51 -0.05 0.06
CA TYR A 75 -13.71 0.99 0.70
C TYR A 75 -12.39 1.19 -0.06
N SER A 76 -11.97 2.44 -0.25
CA SER A 76 -10.59 2.73 -0.58
C SER A 76 -9.77 2.69 0.70
N ILE A 77 -8.77 1.81 0.74
CA ILE A 77 -7.98 1.53 1.94
C ILE A 77 -6.49 1.63 1.61
N SER A 78 -5.75 2.28 2.50
CA SER A 78 -4.29 2.32 2.47
C SER A 78 -3.72 1.68 3.74
N GLY A 79 -2.63 0.94 3.61
CA GLY A 79 -2.02 0.26 4.74
C GLY A 79 -0.70 -0.42 4.41
N LYS A 80 -0.18 -1.18 5.38
CA LYS A 80 0.97 -2.07 5.19
C LYS A 80 0.49 -3.51 5.03
N LEU A 81 0.95 -4.18 3.98
CA LEU A 81 0.65 -5.59 3.73
C LEU A 81 1.75 -6.47 4.30
N ILE A 82 1.37 -7.43 5.14
CA ILE A 82 2.24 -8.49 5.65
C ILE A 82 1.77 -9.81 5.04
N ALA A 83 2.61 -10.41 4.20
CA ALA A 83 2.29 -11.64 3.48
C ALA A 83 3.34 -12.72 3.80
N PRO A 84 3.20 -13.51 4.88
CA PRO A 84 4.28 -14.33 5.48
C PRO A 84 4.88 -15.46 4.60
N ASN A 85 4.49 -15.56 3.33
CA ASN A 85 4.86 -16.64 2.41
C ASN A 85 4.63 -18.04 2.98
N SER A 86 3.52 -18.20 3.68
CA SER A 86 3.07 -19.47 4.22
C SER A 86 1.60 -19.70 3.83
N LYS A 87 1.01 -20.78 4.34
CA LYS A 87 -0.43 -21.02 4.19
C LYS A 87 -1.30 -20.04 4.99
N SER A 88 -0.70 -19.20 5.83
CA SER A 88 -1.39 -18.13 6.56
C SER A 88 -1.94 -17.07 5.61
N THR A 89 -3.17 -16.65 5.84
CA THR A 89 -3.79 -15.52 5.12
C THR A 89 -2.96 -14.23 5.33
N PRO A 90 -2.58 -13.52 4.26
CA PRO A 90 -1.93 -12.21 4.37
C PRO A 90 -2.82 -11.19 5.11
N VAL A 91 -2.19 -10.26 5.81
CA VAL A 91 -2.89 -9.22 6.59
C VAL A 91 -2.48 -7.84 6.08
N LEU A 92 -3.47 -7.02 5.71
CA LEU A 92 -3.30 -5.60 5.42
C LEU A 92 -3.68 -4.81 6.68
N HIS A 93 -2.67 -4.24 7.34
CA HIS A 93 -2.89 -3.34 8.46
C HIS A 93 -3.17 -1.95 7.91
N PHE A 94 -4.40 -1.50 8.03
CA PHE A 94 -4.84 -0.23 7.48
C PHE A 94 -4.96 0.85 8.55
N ASP A 95 -4.85 2.09 8.10
CA ASP A 95 -5.10 3.26 8.92
C ASP A 95 -6.56 3.70 8.73
N THR A 96 -7.32 3.73 9.82
CA THR A 96 -8.74 4.11 9.82
C THR A 96 -8.95 5.53 9.32
N ASP A 97 -7.98 6.42 9.52
CA ASP A 97 -8.07 7.83 9.14
C ASP A 97 -7.98 8.03 7.62
N THR A 98 -7.52 6.99 6.89
CA THR A 98 -7.36 7.02 5.43
C THR A 98 -8.46 6.29 4.67
N VAL A 99 -9.43 5.73 5.39
CA VAL A 99 -10.54 4.95 4.79
C VAL A 99 -11.54 5.88 4.14
N ILE A 100 -11.90 5.57 2.89
CA ILE A 100 -12.98 6.25 2.17
C ILE A 100 -14.01 5.20 1.76
N GLU A 101 -15.26 5.36 2.19
CA GLU A 101 -16.37 4.53 1.73
C GLU A 101 -16.78 4.93 0.31
N LEU A 102 -16.86 3.94 -0.59
CA LEU A 102 -17.25 4.12 -1.99
C LEU A 102 -18.71 3.72 -2.24
N GLY A 103 -19.35 3.05 -1.29
CA GLY A 103 -20.74 2.62 -1.32
C GLY A 103 -20.90 1.11 -1.49
N LEU A 104 -22.14 0.69 -1.77
CA LEU A 104 -22.52 -0.72 -1.88
C LEU A 104 -21.82 -1.42 -3.06
N THR A 105 -21.28 -2.61 -2.81
CA THR A 105 -20.61 -3.46 -3.83
C THR A 105 -21.51 -3.72 -5.03
N ALA A 106 -22.81 -3.93 -4.81
CA ALA A 106 -23.79 -4.17 -5.88
C ALA A 106 -23.94 -3.00 -6.88
N ASN A 107 -23.56 -1.78 -6.48
CA ASN A 107 -23.73 -0.57 -7.30
C ASN A 107 -22.50 -0.26 -8.17
N ILE A 108 -21.38 -0.97 -7.99
CA ILE A 108 -20.12 -0.70 -8.68
C ILE A 108 -19.73 -1.92 -9.51
N PRO A 109 -20.22 -2.04 -10.77
CA PRO A 109 -19.99 -3.22 -11.62
C PRO A 109 -18.64 -3.15 -12.35
N THR A 110 -17.58 -2.71 -11.68
CA THR A 110 -16.24 -2.56 -12.28
C THR A 110 -15.31 -3.63 -11.70
N SER A 111 -14.61 -4.36 -12.57
CA SER A 111 -13.57 -5.30 -12.12
C SER A 111 -12.41 -4.53 -11.48
N MET A 112 -12.05 -4.94 -10.27
CA MET A 112 -10.92 -4.40 -9.51
C MET A 112 -9.63 -5.20 -9.77
N ALA A 113 -9.68 -6.18 -10.67
CA ALA A 113 -8.53 -7.02 -11.00
C ALA A 113 -7.34 -6.17 -11.45
N ASP A 114 -6.17 -6.49 -10.90
CA ASP A 114 -4.89 -5.85 -11.20
C ASP A 114 -4.82 -4.36 -10.79
N ARG A 115 -5.78 -3.85 -9.98
CA ARG A 115 -5.83 -2.45 -9.55
C ARG A 115 -5.23 -2.17 -8.17
N THR A 116 -4.82 -3.20 -7.44
CA THR A 116 -4.20 -3.03 -6.12
C THR A 116 -2.79 -2.49 -6.27
N SER A 117 -2.56 -1.26 -5.83
CA SER A 117 -1.26 -0.59 -5.91
C SER A 117 -0.39 -0.97 -4.73
N VAL A 118 0.91 -1.12 -4.99
CA VAL A 118 1.93 -1.45 -4.01
C VAL A 118 3.11 -0.50 -4.16
N VAL A 119 3.68 -0.09 -3.03
CA VAL A 119 5.01 0.52 -2.92
C VAL A 119 5.81 -0.33 -1.93
N GLY A 120 6.74 -1.12 -2.46
CA GLY A 120 7.57 -2.02 -1.68
C GLY A 120 9.00 -1.53 -1.58
N LEU A 121 9.47 -1.28 -0.36
CA LEU A 121 10.89 -1.13 -0.07
C LEU A 121 11.42 -2.50 0.35
N GLY A 122 12.51 -2.98 -0.25
CA GLY A 122 13.01 -4.32 0.05
C GLY A 122 14.44 -4.57 -0.41
N ILE A 123 15.02 -5.65 0.10
CA ILE A 123 16.35 -6.12 -0.29
C ILE A 123 16.21 -7.12 -1.43
N VAL A 124 16.96 -6.93 -2.52
CA VAL A 124 16.99 -7.88 -3.64
C VAL A 124 17.63 -9.20 -3.19
N VAL A 125 16.86 -10.28 -3.18
CA VAL A 125 17.35 -11.63 -2.81
C VAL A 125 17.44 -12.58 -4.00
N SER A 126 16.76 -12.28 -5.11
CA SER A 126 16.88 -13.02 -6.37
C SER A 126 16.60 -12.11 -7.54
N LYS A 127 17.25 -12.38 -8.68
CA LYS A 127 16.93 -11.76 -9.95
C LYS A 127 17.14 -12.75 -11.10
N LYS A 128 16.25 -12.72 -12.10
CA LYS A 128 16.33 -13.57 -13.28
C LYS A 128 15.69 -12.87 -14.47
N GLU A 129 16.38 -12.84 -15.60
CA GLU A 129 15.76 -12.44 -16.87
C GLU A 129 14.94 -13.60 -17.44
N VAL A 130 13.72 -13.30 -17.88
CA VAL A 130 12.79 -14.26 -18.47
C VAL A 130 12.28 -13.67 -19.78
N THR A 131 12.34 -14.45 -20.85
CA THR A 131 11.75 -14.05 -22.13
C THR A 131 10.25 -13.92 -21.97
N ASP A 132 9.72 -12.76 -22.38
CA ASP A 132 8.29 -12.53 -22.32
C ASP A 132 7.58 -13.29 -23.46
N PRO A 133 6.76 -14.31 -23.14
CA PRO A 133 6.16 -15.18 -24.15
C PRO A 133 5.11 -14.45 -24.98
N GLU A 134 4.54 -13.36 -24.48
CA GLU A 134 3.40 -12.68 -25.12
C GLU A 134 3.79 -11.63 -26.14
N SER A 135 5.08 -11.36 -26.38
CA SER A 135 5.38 -10.32 -27.34
C SER A 135 6.47 -10.58 -28.36
N SER A 136 6.12 -10.08 -29.55
CA SER A 136 6.70 -10.32 -30.86
C SER A 136 8.18 -9.93 -30.94
N THR A 137 8.63 -9.01 -30.10
CA THR A 137 9.98 -8.44 -30.11
C THR A 137 10.92 -9.04 -29.06
N SER A 138 10.99 -10.37 -28.89
CA SER A 138 11.97 -11.14 -28.08
C SER A 138 12.43 -10.53 -26.73
N SER A 139 11.65 -9.64 -26.12
CA SER A 139 12.16 -8.81 -25.03
C SER A 139 12.18 -9.62 -23.76
N LYS A 140 13.15 -9.34 -22.90
CA LYS A 140 13.25 -10.00 -21.62
C LYS A 140 12.66 -9.12 -20.53
N ASN A 141 11.79 -9.70 -19.72
CA ASN A 141 11.38 -9.11 -18.45
C ASN A 141 12.39 -9.52 -17.37
N LEU A 142 12.65 -8.64 -16.42
CA LEU A 142 13.43 -8.98 -15.24
C LEU A 142 12.45 -9.36 -14.12
N VAL A 143 12.56 -10.60 -13.63
CA VAL A 143 11.85 -11.05 -12.43
C VAL A 143 12.79 -10.89 -11.24
N VAL A 144 12.36 -10.10 -10.26
CA VAL A 144 13.13 -9.81 -9.04
C VAL A 144 12.32 -10.27 -7.84
N ILE A 145 12.96 -10.91 -6.88
CA ILE A 145 12.35 -11.16 -5.57
C ILE A 145 12.95 -10.19 -4.58
N LEU A 146 12.12 -9.34 -3.99
CA LEU A 146 12.51 -8.52 -2.85
C LEU A 146 12.11 -9.22 -1.56
N GLN A 147 12.99 -9.15 -0.56
CA GLN A 147 12.70 -9.47 0.82
C GLN A 147 12.31 -8.19 1.56
N HIS A 148 11.10 -8.20 2.08
CA HIS A 148 10.51 -7.20 2.96
C HIS A 148 10.72 -7.62 4.41
N THR A 149 10.77 -6.63 5.30
CA THR A 149 10.88 -6.87 6.75
C THR A 149 10.11 -5.78 7.43
N ASP A 150 9.06 -6.10 8.18
CA ASP A 150 8.32 -5.07 8.90
C ASP A 150 7.79 -5.59 10.23
N TYR A 151 7.43 -4.66 11.11
CA TYR A 151 6.83 -5.00 12.40
C TYR A 151 5.34 -5.29 12.25
N ASP A 152 4.94 -6.49 12.64
CA ASP A 152 3.54 -6.89 12.75
C ASP A 152 3.03 -6.52 14.15
N PRO A 153 2.05 -5.61 14.26
CA PRO A 153 1.51 -5.19 15.56
C PRO A 153 0.65 -6.27 16.25
N VAL A 154 0.15 -7.26 15.50
CA VAL A 154 -0.65 -8.36 16.04
C VAL A 154 0.25 -9.40 16.70
N VAL A 155 1.30 -9.85 16.00
CA VAL A 155 2.25 -10.82 16.59
C VAL A 155 3.36 -10.16 17.41
N LYS A 156 3.44 -8.82 17.40
CA LYS A 156 4.43 -8.00 18.12
C LYS A 156 5.88 -8.38 17.81
N ALA A 157 6.16 -8.72 16.56
CA ALA A 157 7.47 -9.18 16.09
C ALA A 157 7.79 -8.62 14.70
N GLN A 158 9.08 -8.62 14.36
CA GLN A 158 9.49 -8.38 12.97
C GLN A 158 9.18 -9.63 12.13
N VAL A 159 8.44 -9.43 11.06
CA VAL A 159 8.11 -10.46 10.08
C VAL A 159 8.89 -10.20 8.81
N GLN A 160 9.45 -11.26 8.24
CA GLN A 160 10.11 -11.22 6.94
C GLN A 160 9.28 -11.96 5.93
N PHE A 161 9.15 -11.39 4.74
CA PHE A 161 8.45 -12.00 3.63
C PHE A 161 9.02 -11.53 2.30
N LYS A 162 8.58 -12.16 1.23
CA LYS A 162 9.08 -12.02 -0.12
C LYS A 162 7.94 -11.75 -1.07
N THR A 163 8.24 -10.92 -2.06
CA THR A 163 7.30 -10.54 -3.12
C THR A 163 8.07 -10.57 -4.43
N GLN A 164 7.44 -11.14 -5.45
CA GLN A 164 7.97 -11.19 -6.80
C GLN A 164 7.56 -9.92 -7.54
N TYR A 165 8.52 -9.24 -8.16
CA TYR A 165 8.32 -8.06 -8.99
C TYR A 165 8.72 -8.37 -10.43
N ILE A 166 7.85 -8.03 -11.38
CA ILE A 166 8.11 -8.14 -12.81
C ILE A 166 8.43 -6.75 -13.35
N ILE A 167 9.66 -6.58 -13.84
CA ILE A 167 10.13 -5.34 -14.45
C ILE A 167 10.07 -5.51 -15.97
N GLY A 168 9.21 -4.73 -16.61
CA GLY A 168 8.94 -4.85 -18.04
C GLY A 168 10.14 -4.44 -18.91
N GLY A 169 10.55 -5.31 -19.83
CA GLY A 169 11.63 -5.05 -20.79
C GLY A 169 11.26 -4.24 -22.02
N ARG A 170 9.95 -4.04 -22.30
CA ARG A 170 9.45 -3.33 -23.49
C ARG A 170 9.10 -1.86 -23.25
N LYS A 171 9.46 -1.30 -22.08
CA LYS A 171 9.05 0.04 -21.62
C LYS A 171 10.21 0.83 -21.01
N ASN A 172 9.92 2.01 -20.49
CA ASN A 172 10.76 2.93 -19.70
C ASN A 172 11.60 2.31 -18.56
N LEU A 173 11.43 1.03 -18.24
CA LEU A 173 12.17 0.33 -17.19
C LEU A 173 13.26 -0.62 -17.68
N ALA A 174 13.37 -0.90 -18.98
CA ALA A 174 14.36 -1.87 -19.50
C ALA A 174 15.80 -1.52 -19.09
N ASN A 175 16.15 -0.23 -19.18
CA ASN A 175 17.48 0.27 -18.81
C ASN A 175 17.74 0.24 -17.29
N THR A 176 16.74 -0.07 -16.47
CA THR A 176 16.89 -0.17 -15.01
C THR A 176 17.38 -1.54 -14.54
N PHE A 177 17.48 -2.55 -15.42
CA PHE A 177 17.82 -3.91 -15.01
C PHE A 177 19.17 -4.01 -14.27
N GLY A 178 20.15 -3.20 -14.69
CA GLY A 178 21.45 -3.11 -14.03
C GLY A 178 21.41 -2.54 -12.61
N LEU A 179 20.33 -1.86 -12.23
CA LEU A 179 20.13 -1.31 -10.89
C LEU A 179 19.86 -2.42 -9.86
N PHE A 180 19.37 -3.59 -10.28
CA PHE A 180 19.05 -4.71 -9.39
C PHE A 180 20.29 -5.56 -9.13
N GLN A 181 20.86 -5.43 -7.93
CA GLN A 181 21.99 -6.24 -7.46
C GLN A 181 21.58 -6.98 -6.19
N LEU A 182 22.02 -8.23 -6.03
CA LEU A 182 21.74 -8.99 -4.81
C LEU A 182 22.23 -8.22 -3.58
N GLY A 183 21.42 -8.17 -2.52
CA GLY A 183 21.70 -7.43 -1.29
C GLY A 183 21.45 -5.92 -1.37
N ARG A 184 21.10 -5.38 -2.55
CA ARG A 184 20.78 -3.96 -2.70
C ARG A 184 19.35 -3.67 -2.23
N GLU A 185 19.19 -2.56 -1.52
CA GLU A 185 17.89 -2.03 -1.13
C GLU A 185 17.28 -1.22 -2.30
N ILE A 186 16.04 -1.53 -2.64
CA ILE A 186 15.33 -0.94 -3.77
C ILE A 186 13.89 -0.68 -3.36
N LEU A 187 13.37 0.48 -3.78
CA LEU A 187 11.97 0.83 -3.72
C LEU A 187 11.34 0.56 -5.09
N ILE A 188 10.24 -0.20 -5.11
CA ILE A 188 9.46 -0.47 -6.33
C ILE A 188 8.03 -0.03 -6.08
N SER A 189 7.48 0.78 -6.98
CA SER A 189 6.05 1.04 -7.06
C SER A 189 5.45 0.25 -8.22
N GLY A 190 4.30 -0.37 -7.99
CA GLY A 190 3.66 -1.25 -8.94
C GLY A 190 2.20 -1.56 -8.58
N HIS A 191 1.67 -2.61 -9.19
CA HIS A 191 0.35 -3.17 -8.88
C HIS A 191 0.41 -4.69 -8.83
N ILE A 192 -0.37 -5.31 -7.94
CA ILE A 192 -0.48 -6.77 -7.85
C ILE A 192 -1.18 -7.29 -9.11
N THR A 193 -0.57 -8.25 -9.79
CA THR A 193 -1.08 -8.86 -11.04
C THR A 193 -1.10 -10.39 -10.98
N GLY A 194 -0.89 -10.97 -9.79
CA GLY A 194 -0.82 -12.43 -9.68
C GLY A 194 -0.38 -12.90 -8.31
N TYR A 195 -0.36 -14.22 -8.18
CA TYR A 195 0.09 -14.93 -6.99
C TYR A 195 0.80 -16.23 -7.36
N GLU A 196 2.01 -16.41 -6.87
CA GLU A 196 2.78 -17.64 -7.01
C GLU A 196 2.42 -18.61 -5.89
N HIS A 197 1.69 -19.67 -6.22
CA HIS A 197 1.12 -20.60 -5.24
C HIS A 197 2.16 -21.47 -4.54
N HIS A 198 3.26 -21.86 -5.20
CA HIS A 198 4.25 -22.74 -4.58
C HIS A 198 4.98 -22.03 -3.44
N GLN A 199 5.33 -20.77 -3.65
CA GLN A 199 6.13 -19.98 -2.71
C GLN A 199 5.28 -19.00 -1.90
N PHE A 200 3.97 -18.99 -2.10
CA PHE A 200 3.03 -18.10 -1.42
C PHE A 200 3.42 -16.62 -1.57
N MET A 201 3.85 -16.20 -2.77
CA MET A 201 4.33 -14.84 -3.04
C MET A 201 3.36 -14.09 -3.94
N TRP A 202 3.06 -12.84 -3.58
CA TRP A 202 2.43 -11.91 -4.51
C TRP A 202 3.33 -11.62 -5.70
N ILE A 203 2.72 -11.44 -6.87
CA ILE A 203 3.38 -10.99 -8.09
C ILE A 203 2.93 -9.56 -8.35
N VAL A 204 3.89 -8.65 -8.44
CA VAL A 204 3.69 -7.22 -8.68
C VAL A 204 4.30 -6.84 -10.02
N THR A 205 3.52 -6.22 -10.89
CA THR A 205 4.05 -5.58 -12.10
C THR A 205 4.54 -4.18 -11.75
N ALA A 206 5.83 -3.93 -12.01
CA ALA A 206 6.46 -2.66 -11.65
C ALA A 206 6.05 -1.53 -12.60
N ILE A 207 5.82 -0.35 -12.02
CA ILE A 207 5.54 0.92 -12.70
C ILE A 207 6.76 1.84 -12.61
N SER A 208 7.41 1.89 -11.46
CA SER A 208 8.63 2.67 -11.25
C SER A 208 9.58 2.00 -10.25
N VAL A 209 10.86 2.36 -10.35
CA VAL A 209 11.95 1.80 -9.56
C VAL A 209 12.80 2.96 -9.04
N SER A 210 13.19 2.91 -7.78
CA SER A 210 14.14 3.84 -7.17
C SER A 210 15.16 3.06 -6.36
N VAL A 211 16.44 3.37 -6.56
CA VAL A 211 17.51 2.81 -5.75
C VAL A 211 17.64 3.67 -4.50
N THR A 212 17.61 3.05 -3.33
CA THR A 212 17.91 3.80 -2.13
C THR A 212 19.41 4.01 -2.05
N VAL A 213 19.78 5.17 -1.56
CA VAL A 213 21.15 5.41 -1.12
C VAL A 213 21.04 5.80 0.33
N GLY A 214 21.99 5.34 1.15
CA GLY A 214 22.04 5.72 2.55
C GLY A 214 22.23 7.22 2.73
N HIS A 215 22.67 7.65 3.91
CA HIS A 215 22.89 9.06 4.19
C HIS A 215 23.79 9.71 3.12
N GLN A 216 23.23 10.66 2.38
CA GLN A 216 23.93 11.47 1.40
C GLN A 216 24.36 12.79 2.06
N PRO A 217 25.61 13.24 1.86
CA PRO A 217 25.99 14.57 2.27
C PRO A 217 25.15 15.60 1.49
N ILE A 218 24.73 16.67 2.16
CA ILE A 218 23.85 17.72 1.64
C ILE A 218 24.41 18.40 0.35
N ASN A 219 25.71 18.23 0.06
CA ASN A 219 26.38 18.85 -1.09
C ASN A 219 26.50 17.97 -2.35
N SER A 220 25.85 16.80 -2.40
CA SER A 220 25.83 15.96 -3.61
C SER A 220 24.85 16.52 -4.65
N GLN A 221 25.17 17.64 -5.30
CA GLN A 221 24.41 18.12 -6.45
C GLN A 221 24.74 17.25 -7.68
N ALA A 222 23.79 16.43 -8.12
CA ALA A 222 23.85 15.83 -9.44
C ALA A 222 23.55 16.92 -10.49
N LEU A 223 24.44 17.09 -11.46
CA LEU A 223 24.22 17.96 -12.62
C LEU A 223 23.08 17.38 -13.46
N ILE A 224 21.92 18.06 -13.45
CA ILE A 224 20.79 17.75 -14.34
C ILE A 224 20.93 18.63 -15.57
N ASN A 225 21.27 18.02 -16.72
CA ASN A 225 21.27 18.72 -18.01
C ASN A 225 19.89 18.59 -18.64
N THR A 226 19.03 19.61 -18.46
CA THR A 226 17.69 19.63 -19.07
C THR A 226 17.77 20.29 -20.44
N GLN A 227 17.55 19.54 -21.52
CA GLN A 227 17.28 20.12 -22.84
C GLN A 227 15.77 20.39 -22.95
N VAL A 228 15.40 21.67 -22.99
CA VAL A 228 14.01 22.10 -23.17
C VAL A 228 13.74 22.21 -24.66
N SER A 229 12.71 21.51 -25.15
CA SER A 229 12.19 21.70 -26.50
C SER A 229 10.89 22.51 -26.45
N ASP A 230 10.86 23.60 -27.23
CA ASP A 230 9.71 24.50 -27.32
C ASP A 230 8.51 23.80 -27.96
N THR A 231 7.45 23.57 -27.18
CA THR A 231 6.14 23.21 -27.71
C THR A 231 5.07 24.09 -27.06
N LYS A 232 4.17 24.63 -27.88
CA LYS A 232 3.09 25.51 -27.41
C LYS A 232 2.17 24.77 -26.42
N PRO A 233 1.91 25.33 -25.22
CA PRO A 233 1.12 24.65 -24.20
C PRO A 233 -0.35 24.55 -24.62
N ARG A 234 -0.90 23.35 -24.45
CA ARG A 234 -2.27 22.98 -24.87
C ARG A 234 -3.37 23.50 -23.93
N ARG A 235 -3.01 24.24 -22.86
CA ARG A 235 -3.92 24.74 -21.82
C ARG A 235 -3.51 26.15 -21.40
N PRO A 236 -4.19 27.21 -21.88
CA PRO A 236 -3.99 28.56 -21.38
C PRO A 236 -4.31 28.63 -19.88
N GLY A 237 -3.43 29.25 -19.08
CA GLY A 237 -3.63 29.44 -17.63
C GLY A 237 -3.12 28.33 -16.71
N LEU A 238 -2.40 27.33 -17.23
CA LEU A 238 -1.69 26.36 -16.41
C LEU A 238 -0.43 27.00 -15.81
N ILE A 239 -0.41 27.21 -14.50
CA ILE A 239 0.79 27.69 -13.80
C ILE A 239 1.75 26.51 -13.67
N THR A 240 2.93 26.62 -14.27
CA THR A 240 4.02 25.68 -14.05
C THR A 240 4.83 26.18 -12.85
N VAL A 241 5.01 25.34 -11.82
CA VAL A 241 5.89 25.68 -10.69
C VAL A 241 7.32 25.83 -11.25
N GLY A 242 7.79 27.07 -11.34
CA GLY A 242 9.06 27.45 -11.99
C GLY A 242 8.95 28.64 -12.96
N GLU A 243 7.75 29.05 -13.37
CA GLU A 243 7.55 30.37 -13.96
C GLU A 243 7.52 31.41 -12.83
N ASP A 244 8.41 32.40 -12.93
CA ASP A 244 8.56 33.48 -11.96
C ASP A 244 7.21 34.18 -11.80
N LEU A 245 6.61 34.07 -10.61
CA LEU A 245 5.32 34.72 -10.28
C LEU A 245 5.43 36.25 -10.24
N SER A 246 6.55 36.82 -10.69
CA SER A 246 6.77 38.25 -10.83
C SER A 246 6.39 38.74 -12.23
N GLN A 247 5.10 38.84 -12.51
CA GLN A 247 4.62 39.93 -13.37
C GLN A 247 3.56 40.73 -12.62
N PRO A 248 3.70 42.06 -12.56
CA PRO A 248 2.91 42.90 -11.69
C PRO A 248 1.45 42.92 -12.17
N GLN A 249 0.54 42.57 -11.27
CA GLN A 249 -0.87 42.92 -11.46
C GLN A 249 -0.97 44.44 -11.51
N SER A 250 -1.67 44.92 -12.54
CA SER A 250 -2.01 46.30 -12.80
C SER A 250 -2.47 47.04 -11.53
N GLU A 251 -1.85 48.19 -11.32
CA GLU A 251 -2.03 49.14 -10.23
C GLU A 251 -3.50 49.45 -9.95
N CYS A 252 -3.90 49.36 -8.67
CA CYS A 252 -4.99 50.15 -8.14
C CYS A 252 -4.45 50.91 -6.93
N SER A 253 -4.27 52.21 -7.13
CA SER A 253 -3.69 53.17 -6.20
C SER A 253 -4.60 53.42 -5.00
N VAL A 254 -4.08 53.29 -3.77
CA VAL A 254 -4.53 54.10 -2.63
C VAL A 254 -3.33 54.43 -1.74
N GLU A 255 -3.29 55.68 -1.32
CA GLU A 255 -2.15 56.44 -0.79
C GLU A 255 -1.59 55.96 0.55
N ALA A 256 -0.29 56.21 0.75
CA ALA A 256 0.47 55.90 1.95
C ALA A 256 0.33 56.97 3.04
N GLN A 257 0.26 56.54 4.31
CA GLN A 257 0.72 57.34 5.45
C GLN A 257 1.60 56.51 6.41
N VAL A 258 2.91 56.72 6.22
CA VAL A 258 4.02 56.87 7.18
C VAL A 258 3.72 56.62 8.68
N LEU A 259 4.48 55.73 9.35
CA LEU A 259 5.49 56.07 10.38
C LEU A 259 6.16 54.82 11.02
N ALA A 260 7.49 54.78 10.88
CA ALA A 260 8.55 54.47 11.85
C ALA A 260 8.44 53.31 12.88
N SER A 261 9.45 52.42 12.78
CA SER A 261 10.30 51.83 13.85
C SER A 261 9.67 51.20 15.10
N SER A 262 10.05 49.96 15.41
CA SER A 262 10.93 49.61 16.56
C SER A 262 11.03 48.10 16.80
N SER A 263 12.20 47.69 17.29
CA SER A 263 12.61 46.38 17.80
C SER A 263 11.81 45.87 19.00
N CYS A 264 11.69 44.54 19.18
CA CYS A 264 12.21 43.80 20.34
C CYS A 264 11.76 42.32 20.37
N THR A 265 12.59 41.54 21.06
CA THR A 265 12.72 40.08 21.21
C THR A 265 11.82 39.48 22.33
N LEU A 266 11.56 38.17 22.27
CA LEU A 266 11.80 37.10 23.30
C LEU A 266 10.70 36.01 23.39
N GLU A 267 11.18 34.75 23.34
CA GLU A 267 10.88 33.56 24.17
C GLU A 267 9.41 33.14 24.42
N GLY A 268 8.98 31.87 24.38
CA GLY A 268 9.61 30.58 24.67
C GLY A 268 8.71 29.85 25.69
N ALA A 269 8.30 28.61 25.42
CA ALA A 269 7.72 27.72 26.44
C ALA A 269 7.78 26.24 26.01
N ASP A 270 8.31 25.46 26.95
CA ASP A 270 8.81 24.08 26.90
C ASP A 270 7.71 23.01 27.00
N ALA A 271 8.04 21.77 26.59
CA ALA A 271 7.23 20.58 26.81
C ALA A 271 8.09 19.46 27.44
N ASP A 272 7.69 18.98 28.62
CA ASP A 272 8.37 17.92 29.36
C ASP A 272 7.92 16.49 28.97
N PRO A 273 8.79 15.45 29.14
CA PRO A 273 8.62 14.11 28.58
C PRO A 273 8.17 13.05 29.61
N VAL A 274 7.57 11.94 29.13
CA VAL A 274 7.20 10.78 29.97
C VAL A 274 8.04 9.54 29.64
N GLN A 275 8.59 8.93 30.70
CA GLN A 275 9.50 7.77 30.72
C GLN A 275 8.78 6.42 30.53
N ASN A 276 9.51 5.43 30.02
CA ASN A 276 9.02 4.07 29.75
C ASN A 276 9.87 3.03 30.52
N GLN A 277 9.23 2.11 31.27
CA GLN A 277 9.88 1.00 31.97
C GLN A 277 9.48 -0.34 31.33
N GLY A 278 10.46 -1.22 31.10
CA GLY A 278 10.28 -2.49 30.39
C GLY A 278 9.99 -3.71 31.27
N ALA A 279 9.46 -4.78 30.66
CA ALA A 279 9.44 -6.12 31.26
C ALA A 279 9.49 -7.26 30.21
N LYS A 280 10.47 -8.13 30.47
CA LYS A 280 10.78 -9.54 30.16
C LYS A 280 10.06 -10.39 29.08
N LEU A 281 10.94 -11.23 28.51
CA LEU A 281 10.85 -12.26 27.47
C LEU A 281 10.14 -13.54 27.96
N GLY A 282 9.22 -14.07 27.13
CA GLY A 282 8.57 -15.37 27.30
C GLY A 282 8.33 -16.04 25.93
N THR A 283 8.61 -17.33 25.87
CA THR A 283 8.58 -18.26 24.73
C THR A 283 7.33 -18.11 23.84
N SER A 284 7.46 -17.68 22.59
CA SER A 284 6.32 -17.50 21.69
C SER A 284 6.12 -18.71 20.76
N ASN A 285 5.09 -19.50 21.07
CA ASN A 285 4.37 -20.31 20.08
C ASN A 285 3.91 -19.39 18.93
N ASN A 286 4.07 -19.83 17.68
CA ASN A 286 3.63 -19.08 16.51
C ASN A 286 2.10 -18.90 16.54
N TYR A 287 1.64 -17.65 16.60
CA TYR A 287 0.21 -17.31 16.55
C TYR A 287 -0.51 -17.88 15.32
N TYR A 288 0.16 -17.92 14.16
CA TYR A 288 -0.39 -18.47 12.93
C TYR A 288 -0.74 -19.97 13.01
N ASP A 289 -0.14 -20.72 13.94
CA ASP A 289 -0.49 -22.13 14.17
C ASP A 289 -1.78 -22.27 15.00
N SER A 290 -2.20 -21.21 15.71
CA SER A 290 -3.41 -21.19 16.54
C SER A 290 -4.65 -20.62 15.84
N VAL A 291 -4.50 -20.04 14.64
CA VAL A 291 -5.64 -19.55 13.87
C VAL A 291 -6.26 -20.74 13.14
N ALA A 292 -7.52 -21.06 13.45
CA ALA A 292 -8.24 -22.13 12.77
C ALA A 292 -8.19 -21.93 11.24
N SER A 293 -7.67 -22.93 10.54
CA SER A 293 -7.70 -22.99 9.08
C SER A 293 -9.15 -23.02 8.62
N THR A 294 -9.69 -21.87 8.23
CA THR A 294 -11.02 -21.78 7.63
C THR A 294 -10.94 -22.33 6.21
N SER A 295 -11.37 -23.59 6.02
CA SER A 295 -11.77 -24.04 4.71
C SER A 295 -12.97 -23.18 4.31
N GLY A 296 -12.78 -22.27 3.34
CA GLY A 296 -13.88 -21.51 2.77
C GLY A 296 -14.93 -22.50 2.26
N LYS A 297 -16.03 -22.66 2.99
CA LYS A 297 -17.17 -23.41 2.48
C LYS A 297 -17.66 -22.64 1.26
N LYS A 298 -17.43 -23.20 0.08
CA LYS A 298 -17.99 -22.69 -1.17
C LYS A 298 -19.50 -22.59 -1.00
N ARG A 299 -20.02 -21.38 -0.82
CA ARG A 299 -21.47 -21.13 -0.82
C ARG A 299 -22.01 -21.58 -2.17
N THR A 300 -23.05 -22.41 -2.12
CA THR A 300 -23.66 -22.91 -3.34
C THR A 300 -24.46 -21.80 -4.01
N LYS A 301 -24.53 -21.80 -5.35
CA LYS A 301 -25.34 -20.87 -6.15
C LYS A 301 -26.79 -20.75 -5.66
N LYS A 302 -27.31 -21.83 -5.06
CA LYS A 302 -28.66 -21.90 -4.48
C LYS A 302 -28.80 -21.03 -3.22
N GLU A 303 -27.78 -20.97 -2.36
CA GLU A 303 -27.78 -20.16 -1.14
C GLU A 303 -27.68 -18.66 -1.49
N ILE A 304 -26.82 -18.31 -2.45
CA ILE A 304 -26.67 -16.95 -2.96
C ILE A 304 -27.99 -16.43 -3.56
N LEU A 305 -28.68 -17.28 -4.34
CA LEU A 305 -29.96 -16.90 -4.95
C LEU A 305 -31.11 -16.80 -3.93
N ALA A 306 -31.05 -17.56 -2.83
CA ALA A 306 -32.04 -17.51 -1.76
C ALA A 306 -31.95 -16.22 -0.93
N ASP A 307 -30.74 -15.75 -0.66
CA ASP A 307 -30.52 -14.46 0.02
C ASP A 307 -30.88 -13.27 -0.87
N ALA A 308 -30.53 -13.32 -2.16
CA ALA A 308 -30.94 -12.28 -3.12
C ALA A 308 -32.47 -12.16 -3.23
N LYS A 309 -33.21 -13.28 -3.13
CA LYS A 309 -34.67 -13.27 -3.08
C LYS A 309 -35.23 -12.70 -1.78
N ARG A 310 -34.61 -13.02 -0.63
CA ARG A 310 -35.02 -12.48 0.68
C ARG A 310 -34.80 -10.96 0.74
N ALA A 311 -33.66 -10.48 0.23
CA ALA A 311 -33.36 -9.05 0.16
C ALA A 311 -34.37 -8.28 -0.71
N ARG A 312 -34.85 -8.89 -1.82
CA ARG A 312 -35.88 -8.28 -2.67
C ARG A 312 -37.27 -8.21 -2.02
N LEU A 313 -37.63 -9.18 -1.17
CA LEU A 313 -38.93 -9.18 -0.49
C LEU A 313 -39.02 -8.10 0.60
N ASN A 314 -37.89 -7.77 1.24
CA ASN A 314 -37.82 -6.69 2.23
C ASN A 314 -37.93 -5.29 1.59
N ILE A 315 -37.69 -5.14 0.29
CA ILE A 315 -37.86 -3.88 -0.45
C ILE A 315 -39.31 -3.72 -0.95
N SER A 316 -40.05 -4.81 -1.11
CA SER A 316 -41.44 -4.80 -1.56
C SER A 316 -42.46 -4.54 -0.44
N SER A 317 -42.00 -4.42 0.80
CA SER A 317 -42.85 -4.25 2.00
C SER A 317 -42.57 -2.95 2.76
N ALA A 318 -41.87 -2.01 2.13
CA ALA A 318 -41.69 -0.63 2.58
C ALA A 318 -42.45 0.34 1.66
#